data_AF-A0A6I5CPP8-F1
#
_entry.id   AF-A0A6I5CPP8-F1
#
_cell.length_a   1.000
_cell.length_b   1.000
_cell.length_c   1.000
_cell.angle_alpha   90.00
_cell.angle_beta   90.00
_cell.angle_gamma   90.00
#
_symmetry.space_group_name_H-M   'P 1'
#
loop_
_entity.id
_entity.type
_entity.pdbx_description
1 polymer ?
#
loop_
_entity_poly.entity_id
_entity_poly.type
_entity_poly.pdbx_seq_one_letter_code
_entity_poly.pdbx_strand_id
1 'polypeptide(L)' 'MIAVQATEDEIQPHLTERVGIAALNSPDSTVVSGAGAEVQSIAEHFAAQGRKTKRLTVSHAFHSPLMEP' A
#
# COMPACT_ATOMS: atom_id res chain seq x y z
N MET A 1 6.52 -0.76 -2.97
CA MET A 1 5.30 0.08 -2.94
C MET A 1 4.29 -0.46 -3.93
N ILE A 2 3.00 -0.43 -3.59
CA ILE A 2 1.92 -0.91 -4.45
C ILE A 2 0.77 0.10 -4.39
N ALA A 3 0.27 0.52 -5.54
CA ALA A 3 -1.00 1.24 -5.64
C ALA A 3 -2.16 0.23 -5.62
N VAL A 4 -3.16 0.49 -4.80
CA VAL A 4 -4.35 -0.33 -4.60
C VAL A 4 -5.58 0.54 -4.89
N GLN A 5 -6.51 0.01 -5.68
CA GLN A 5 -7.80 0.66 -5.90
C GLN A 5 -8.69 0.48 -4.67
N ALA A 6 -8.48 1.33 -3.67
CA ALA A 6 -9.19 1.39 -2.40
C ALA A 6 -9.04 2.79 -1.80
N THR A 7 -10.03 3.20 -1.00
CA THR A 7 -9.96 4.42 -0.20
C THR A 7 -8.96 4.29 0.96
N GLU A 8 -8.61 5.41 1.59
CA GLU A 8 -7.82 5.41 2.83
C GLU A 8 -8.49 4.57 3.93
N ASP A 9 -9.80 4.77 4.13
CA ASP A 9 -10.59 4.05 5.15
C ASP A 9 -10.64 2.54 4.89
N GLU A 10 -10.67 2.12 3.63
CA GLU A 10 -10.58 0.70 3.27
C GLU A 10 -9.19 0.14 3.59
N ILE A 11 -8.12 0.92 3.43
CA ILE A 11 -6.73 0.49 3.65
C ILE A 11 -6.36 0.48 5.14
N GLN A 12 -6.85 1.44 5.92
CA GLN A 12 -6.44 1.68 7.31
C GLN A 12 -6.51 0.41 8.21
N PRO A 13 -7.54 -0.46 8.12
CA PRO A 13 -7.62 -1.69 8.91
C PRO A 13 -6.57 -2.75 8.56
N HIS A 14 -5.90 -2.63 7.41
CA HIS A 14 -4.88 -3.58 6.94
C HIS A 14 -3.45 -3.11 7.22
N LEU A 15 -3.28 -1.90 7.76
CA LEU A 15 -1.97 -1.37 8.10
C LEU A 15 -1.37 -2.07 9.31
N THR A 16 -0.05 -2.10 9.36
CA THR A 16 0.73 -2.70 10.44
C THR A 16 1.87 -1.75 10.81
N GLU A 17 2.61 -2.06 11.87
CA GLU A 17 3.84 -1.33 12.21
C GLU A 17 4.90 -1.31 11.09
N ARG A 18 4.75 -2.16 10.06
CA ARG A 18 5.72 -2.35 8.98
C ARG A 18 5.19 -1.93 7.61
N VAL A 19 3.92 -1.50 7.54
CA VAL A 19 3.27 -1.03 6.31
C VAL A 19 2.45 0.22 6.60
N GLY A 20 2.71 1.27 5.84
CA GLY A 20 1.99 2.53 5.91
C GLY A 20 1.40 2.95 4.56
N ILE A 21 0.61 4.01 4.60
CA ILE A 21 0.16 4.72 3.39
C ILE A 21 1.26 5.70 2.98
N ALA A 22 1.75 5.56 1.76
CA ALA A 22 2.72 6.49 1.17
C ALA A 22 2.06 7.68 0.49
N ALA A 23 0.89 7.47 -0.13
CA ALA A 23 0.20 8.50 -0.89
C ALA A 23 -1.28 8.14 -1.10
N LEU A 24 -2.12 9.17 -1.18
CA LEU A 24 -3.48 9.09 -1.67
C LEU A 24 -3.49 9.71 -3.08
N ASN A 25 -3.50 8.87 -4.13
CA ASN A 25 -3.40 9.34 -5.52
C ASN A 25 -4.74 9.85 -6.07
N SER A 26 -5.85 9.27 -5.61
CA SER A 26 -7.23 9.66 -5.92
C SER A 26 -8.14 9.18 -4.79
N PRO A 27 -9.43 9.60 -4.74
CA PRO A 27 -10.36 9.15 -3.71
C PRO A 27 -10.51 7.61 -3.61
N ASP A 28 -10.22 6.88 -4.69
CA ASP A 28 -10.31 5.42 -4.79
C ASP A 28 -8.94 4.75 -5.06
N SER A 29 -7.82 5.46 -4.90
CA SER A 29 -6.47 4.94 -5.19
C SER A 29 -5.47 5.35 -4.12
N THR A 30 -5.03 4.35 -3.35
CA THR A 30 -4.10 4.51 -2.23
C THR A 30 -2.82 3.73 -2.50
N VAL A 31 -1.67 4.32 -2.17
CA VAL A 31 -0.36 3.68 -2.30
C VAL A 31 0.12 3.23 -0.94
N VAL A 32 0.44 1.94 -0.83
CA VAL A 32 1.06 1.37 0.38
C VAL A 32 2.55 1.09 0.20
N SER A 33 3.31 1.31 1.26
CA SER A 33 4.77 1.20 1.35
C SER A 33 5.13 0.45 2.64
N GLY A 34 6.20 -0.33 2.61
CA GLY A 34 6.55 -1.17 3.75
C GLY A 34 7.30 -2.44 3.39
N ALA A 35 7.31 -3.36 4.35
CA ALA A 35 7.86 -4.70 4.16
C ALA A 35 7.21 -5.39 2.96
N GLY A 36 8.04 -5.95 2.08
CA GLY A 36 7.59 -6.45 0.77
C GLY A 36 6.48 -7.52 0.85
N ALA A 37 6.57 -8.43 1.82
CA ALA A 37 5.56 -9.48 2.03
C ALA A 37 4.23 -8.90 2.54
N GLU A 38 4.26 -7.95 3.46
CA GLU A 38 3.04 -7.37 4.05
C GLU A 38 2.33 -6.44 3.06
N VAL A 39 3.07 -5.58 2.35
CA VAL A 39 2.54 -4.77 1.25
C VAL A 39 1.88 -5.65 0.18
N GLN A 40 2.49 -6.81 -0.11
CA GLN A 40 1.94 -7.77 -1.05
C GLN A 40 0.67 -8.44 -0.53
N SER A 41 0.60 -8.78 0.76
CA SER A 41 -0.60 -9.34 1.37
C SER A 41 -1.79 -8.39 1.29
N ILE A 42 -1.59 -7.08 1.50
CA ILE A 42 -2.66 -6.07 1.34
C ILE A 42 -3.12 -6.05 -0.12
N ALA A 43 -2.18 -6.02 -1.07
CA ALA A 43 -2.52 -6.02 -2.49
C ALA A 43 -3.29 -7.27 -2.93
N GLU A 44 -2.92 -8.45 -2.44
CA GLU A 44 -3.60 -9.71 -2.72
C GLU A 44 -5.01 -9.75 -2.12
N HIS A 45 -5.20 -9.21 -0.91
CA HIS A 45 -6.52 -9.09 -0.28
C HIS A 45 -7.52 -8.30 -1.14
N PHE A 46 -7.10 -7.15 -1.67
CA PHE A 46 -7.96 -6.33 -2.53
C PHE A 46 -8.10 -6.90 -3.95
N ALA A 47 -7.04 -7.52 -4.48
CA ALA A 47 -7.11 -8.22 -5.77
C ALA A 47 -8.11 -9.38 -5.75
N ALA A 48 -8.19 -10.14 -4.65
CA ALA A 48 -9.17 -11.21 -4.45
C ALA A 48 -10.63 -10.68 -4.46
N GLN A 49 -10.84 -9.41 -4.16
CA GLN A 49 -12.12 -8.71 -4.24
C GLN A 49 -12.37 -8.05 -5.61
N GLY A 50 -11.52 -8.31 -6.60
CA GLY A 50 -11.62 -7.75 -7.94
C GLY A 50 -11.11 -6.31 -8.07
N ARG A 51 -10.41 -5.77 -7.05
CA ARG A 51 -9.80 -4.44 -7.13
C ARG A 51 -8.51 -4.47 -7.93
N LYS A 52 -8.21 -3.37 -8.62
CA LYS A 52 -6.94 -3.21 -9.35
C LYS A 52 -5.79 -2.96 -8.38
N THR A 53 -4.67 -3.64 -8.58
CA THR A 53 -3.41 -3.35 -7.89
C THR A 53 -2.27 -3.21 -8.87
N LYS A 54 -1.31 -2.33 -8.57
CA LYS A 54 -0.15 -2.07 -9.44
C LYS A 54 1.10 -1.89 -8.60
N ARG A 55 2.08 -2.79 -8.78
CA ARG A 55 3.42 -2.61 -8.21
C ARG A 55 4.09 -1.41 -8.85
N LEU A 56 4.57 -0.49 -8.01
CA LEU A 56 5.29 0.69 -8.47
C LEU A 56 6.78 0.38 -8.47
N THR A 57 7.43 0.60 -9.63
CA THR A 57 8.88 0.49 -9.75
C THR A 57 9.52 1.72 -9.12
N VAL A 58 9.93 1.59 -7.86
CA VAL A 58 10.67 2.62 -7.12
C VAL A 58 12.00 2.03 -6.66
N SER A 59 13.06 2.82 -6.71
CA SER A 59 14.42 2.39 -6.36
C SER A 59 14.62 2.25 -4.85
N HIS A 60 13.80 2.94 -4.04
CA HIS A 60 13.77 2.85 -2.59
C HIS A 60 12.31 2.98 -2.11
N ALA A 61 11.93 2.26 -1.04
CA ALA A 61 10.60 2.37 -0.46
C ALA A 61 10.47 3.70 0.31
N PHE A 62 10.13 4.79 -0.37
CA PHE A 62 9.82 6.05 0.29
C PHE A 62 8.56 5.87 1.17
N HIS A 63 8.60 6.42 2.39
CA HIS A 63 7.55 6.36 3.42
C HIS A 63 7.18 4.96 3.95
N SER A 64 8.14 4.05 4.12
CA SER A 64 7.92 2.99 5.12
C SER A 64 8.27 3.52 6.51
N PRO A 65 7.63 3.04 7.60
CA PRO A 65 8.12 3.30 8.97
C PRO A 65 9.57 2.83 9.21
N LEU A 66 10.18 2.09 8.27
CA LEU A 66 11.60 1.72 8.26
C LEU A 66 12.50 2.72 7.51
N MET A 67 11.94 3.83 7.01
CA MET A 67 12.63 4.94 6.35
C MET A 67 12.28 6.25 7.08
N GLU A 68 12.50 6.28 8.39
CA GLU A 68 12.69 7.54 9.12
C GLU A 68 14.14 8.00 8.93
N PRO A 69 14.36 9.31 8.82
CA PRO A 69 14.69 10.09 10.02
C PRO A 69 13.52 10.91 10.57
#